data_AF-A0A1V4ZDM9-F1
#
_entry.id   AF-A0A1V4ZDM9-F1
#
_cell.length_a   1.000
_cell.length_b   1.000
_cell.length_c   1.000
_cell.angle_alpha   90.00
_cell.angle_beta   90.00
_cell.angle_gamma   90.00
#
_symmetry.space_group_name_H-M   'P 1'
#
loop_
_entity.id
_entity.type
_entity.pdbx_description
1 polymer ?
#
loop_
_entity_poly.entity_id
_entity_poly.type
_entity_poly.pdbx_seq_one_letter_code
_entity_poly.pdbx_strand_id
1 'polypeptide(L)'
;MTAMKKSDPKPAPGGFSIPIPIFYKLMVSMLFVATIPMILLGIVMMGDQNSIISNIGLTNSIFIITLITLSVVVMWSFFLASSITNPIVKLSKIATSMSTGELKDPEIELLSNDEIGELQTAFNRMINTYRILDTLSKEDNE
;
A
#
# COMPACT_ATOMS: atom_id res chain seq x y z
N MET A 1 46.19 31.23 -21.76
CA MET A 1 44.82 31.15 -21.21
C MET A 1 44.31 29.74 -21.44
N THR A 2 44.39 28.88 -20.43
CA THR A 2 43.98 27.47 -20.52
C THR A 2 42.56 27.35 -19.99
N ALA A 3 41.62 26.93 -20.83
CA ALA A 3 40.22 26.78 -20.45
C ALA A 3 40.08 25.63 -19.44
N MET A 4 39.53 25.95 -18.28
CA MET A 4 39.25 25.01 -17.20
C MET A 4 38.02 24.16 -17.59
N LYS A 5 38.26 22.87 -17.90
CA LYS A 5 37.22 21.89 -18.20
C LYS A 5 36.33 21.72 -16.95
N LYS A 6 35.09 22.19 -17.02
CA LYS A 6 34.07 21.98 -15.99
C LYS A 6 33.83 20.47 -15.87
N SER A 7 34.21 19.90 -14.74
CA SER A 7 33.96 18.49 -14.43
C SER A 7 32.47 18.27 -14.21
N ASP A 8 31.87 17.36 -14.96
CA ASP A 8 30.47 16.97 -14.76
C ASP A 8 30.26 16.45 -13.33
N PRO A 9 29.10 16.75 -12.70
CA PRO A 9 28.79 16.25 -11.37
C PRO A 9 28.68 14.73 -11.42
N LYS A 10 29.45 14.06 -10.55
CA LYS A 10 29.39 12.61 -10.33
C LYS A 10 27.95 12.23 -9.97
N PRO A 11 27.32 11.25 -10.63
CA PRO A 11 25.97 10.82 -10.27
C PRO A 11 25.98 10.35 -8.81
N ALA A 12 25.00 10.83 -8.03
CA ALA A 12 24.80 10.38 -6.66
C ALA A 12 24.63 8.85 -6.67
N PRO A 13 25.24 8.13 -5.72
CA PRO A 13 25.07 6.68 -5.63
C PRO A 13 23.56 6.40 -5.49
N GLY A 14 22.99 5.72 -6.48
CA GLY A 14 21.60 5.29 -6.44
C GLY A 14 21.39 4.52 -5.15
N GLY A 15 20.52 5.04 -4.29
CA GLY A 15 20.11 4.34 -3.08
C GLY A 15 19.60 2.96 -3.47
N PHE A 16 20.18 1.92 -2.88
CA PHE A 16 19.74 0.55 -3.08
C PHE A 16 18.38 0.37 -2.40
N SER A 17 17.31 0.79 -3.06
CA SER A 17 15.95 0.53 -2.63
C SER A 17 15.64 -0.92 -2.96
N ILE A 18 15.91 -1.83 -2.04
CA ILE A 18 15.41 -3.21 -2.14
C ILE A 18 13.88 -3.11 -2.08
N PRO A 19 13.14 -3.40 -3.17
CA PRO A 19 11.69 -3.40 -3.09
C PRO A 19 11.29 -4.52 -2.12
N ILE A 20 10.61 -4.17 -1.03
CA ILE A 20 10.12 -5.15 -0.06
C ILE A 20 8.77 -5.64 -0.57
N PRO A 21 8.62 -6.95 -0.83
CA PRO A 21 7.34 -7.53 -1.21
C PRO A 21 6.21 -7.13 -0.28
N ILE A 22 5.08 -6.72 -0.86
CA ILE A 22 3.87 -6.34 -0.15
C ILE A 22 3.39 -7.49 0.73
N PHE A 23 3.62 -8.74 0.30
CA PHE A 23 3.34 -9.93 1.09
C PHE A 23 4.05 -9.91 2.45
N TYR A 24 5.34 -9.53 2.52
CA TYR A 24 6.05 -9.46 3.80
C TYR A 24 5.54 -8.31 4.67
N LYS A 25 5.21 -7.15 4.07
CA LYS A 25 4.58 -6.04 4.80
C LYS A 25 3.26 -6.47 5.42
N LEU A 26 2.43 -7.21 4.69
CA LEU A 26 1.16 -7.77 5.14
C LEU A 26 1.33 -8.84 6.21
N MET A 27 2.26 -9.77 6.02
CA MET A 27 2.45 -10.88 6.94
C MET A 27 2.91 -10.37 8.31
N VAL A 28 3.92 -9.49 8.33
CA VAL A 28 4.44 -8.92 9.59
C VAL A 28 3.35 -8.15 10.32
N SER A 29 2.59 -7.34 9.61
CA SER A 29 1.54 -6.54 10.22
C SER A 29 0.32 -7.37 10.67
N MET A 30 -0.06 -8.41 9.94
CA MET A 30 -1.08 -9.37 10.40
C MET A 30 -0.64 -10.10 11.67
N LEU A 31 0.64 -10.47 11.79
CA LEU A 31 1.18 -11.05 13.03
C LEU A 31 1.08 -10.06 14.20
N PHE A 32 1.38 -8.78 13.97
CA PHE A 32 1.22 -7.73 14.98
C PHE A 32 -0.25 -7.55 15.39
N VAL A 33 -1.17 -7.46 14.43
CA VAL A 33 -2.60 -7.28 14.71
C VAL A 33 -3.17 -8.50 15.44
N ALA A 34 -2.77 -9.72 15.06
CA ALA A 34 -3.25 -10.96 15.69
C ALA A 34 -2.71 -11.18 17.12
N THR A 35 -1.55 -10.61 17.45
CA THR A 35 -0.94 -10.77 18.78
C THR A 35 -1.54 -9.84 19.83
N ILE A 36 -2.09 -8.67 19.45
CA ILE A 36 -2.69 -7.73 20.40
C ILE A 36 -3.80 -8.36 21.24
N PRO A 37 -4.83 -9.04 20.66
CA PRO A 37 -5.88 -9.66 21.46
C PRO A 37 -5.36 -10.79 22.34
N MET A 38 -4.39 -11.57 21.87
CA MET A 38 -3.76 -12.64 22.64
C MET A 38 -3.03 -12.08 23.87
N ILE A 39 -2.27 -10.99 23.72
CA ILE A 39 -1.59 -10.34 24.83
C ILE A 39 -2.62 -9.79 25.83
N LEU A 40 -3.66 -9.10 25.33
CA LEU A 40 -4.71 -8.53 26.19
C LEU A 40 -5.44 -9.62 26.98
N LEU A 41 -5.77 -10.75 26.35
CA LEU A 41 -6.36 -11.91 27.03
C LEU A 41 -5.39 -12.52 28.05
N GLY A 42 -4.10 -12.64 27.71
CA GLY A 42 -3.08 -13.11 28.64
C GLY A 42 -2.99 -12.26 29.90
N ILE A 43 -3.06 -10.94 29.76
CA ILE A 43 -3.09 -10.00 30.91
C ILE A 43 -4.33 -10.23 31.77
N VAL A 44 -5.50 -10.49 31.18
CA VAL A 44 -6.73 -10.78 31.94
C VAL A 44 -6.64 -12.11 32.67
N MET A 45 -6.08 -13.14 32.04
CA MET A 45 -5.97 -14.48 32.62
C MET A 45 -4.92 -14.55 33.75
N MET A 46 -3.83 -13.80 33.61
CA MET A 46 -2.72 -13.78 34.57
C MET A 46 -2.87 -12.69 35.65
N GLY A 47 -3.78 -11.74 35.44
CA GLY A 47 -4.05 -10.67 36.40
C GLY A 47 -4.59 -11.24 37.70
N ASP A 48 -3.80 -11.13 38.78
CA ASP A 48 -4.28 -11.40 40.13
C ASP A 48 -5.55 -10.58 40.38
N GLN A 49 -6.55 -11.20 41.02
CA GLN A 49 -7.86 -10.57 41.25
C GLN A 49 -7.73 -9.23 41.97
N ASN A 50 -6.60 -8.94 42.62
CA ASN A 50 -6.38 -7.75 43.46
C ASN A 50 -5.81 -6.51 42.73
N SER A 51 -5.39 -6.58 41.46
CA SER A 51 -4.62 -5.48 40.84
C SER A 51 -5.42 -4.59 39.86
N ILE A 52 -5.93 -5.16 38.77
CA ILE A 52 -6.65 -4.42 37.72
C ILE A 52 -8.11 -4.87 37.60
N ILE A 53 -8.36 -6.17 37.80
CA ILE A 53 -9.69 -6.77 37.61
C ILE A 53 -10.62 -6.52 38.81
N SER A 54 -10.11 -6.43 40.05
CA SER A 54 -10.91 -6.07 41.24
C SER A 54 -11.56 -4.69 41.12
N ASN A 55 -10.82 -3.71 40.60
CA ASN A 55 -11.24 -2.30 40.59
C ASN A 55 -12.21 -1.99 39.45
N ILE A 56 -12.06 -2.67 38.30
CA ILE A 56 -12.83 -2.38 37.07
C ILE A 56 -13.94 -3.42 36.87
N GLY A 57 -13.77 -4.64 37.36
CA GLY A 57 -14.67 -5.77 37.16
C GLY A 57 -14.37 -6.54 35.86
N LEU A 58 -14.44 -7.87 35.92
CA LEU A 58 -14.11 -8.77 34.81
C LEU A 58 -14.87 -8.45 33.52
N THR A 59 -16.18 -8.23 33.62
CA THR A 59 -17.04 -7.92 32.46
C THR A 59 -16.61 -6.62 31.76
N ASN A 60 -16.31 -5.56 32.52
CA ASN A 60 -15.86 -4.29 31.96
C ASN A 60 -14.46 -4.40 31.35
N SER A 61 -13.54 -5.16 31.99
CA SER A 61 -12.21 -5.41 31.43
C SER A 61 -12.28 -6.13 30.08
N ILE A 62 -13.11 -7.17 29.97
CA ILE A 62 -13.34 -7.89 28.69
C ILE A 62 -13.92 -6.92 27.66
N PHE A 63 -14.92 -6.12 28.01
CA PHE A 63 -15.53 -5.16 27.09
C PHE A 63 -14.51 -4.14 26.55
N ILE A 64 -13.66 -3.58 27.41
CA ILE A 64 -12.59 -2.64 27.00
C ILE A 64 -11.61 -3.32 26.04
N ILE A 65 -11.19 -4.54 26.32
CA ILE A 65 -10.27 -5.30 25.46
C ILE A 65 -10.88 -5.59 24.10
N THR A 66 -12.16 -5.97 24.07
CA THR A 66 -12.90 -6.17 22.82
C THR A 66 -12.95 -4.86 22.02
N LEU A 67 -13.22 -3.73 22.67
CA LEU A 67 -13.28 -2.43 22.00
C LEU A 67 -11.91 -2.01 21.43
N ILE A 68 -10.82 -2.21 22.17
CA ILE A 68 -9.45 -1.94 21.70
C ILE A 68 -9.13 -2.83 20.50
N THR A 69 -9.41 -4.13 20.61
CA THR A 69 -9.19 -5.11 19.53
C THR A 69 -9.94 -4.71 18.27
N LEU A 70 -11.22 -4.37 18.39
CA LEU A 70 -12.04 -3.93 17.26
C LEU A 70 -11.47 -2.67 16.62
N SER A 71 -11.02 -1.71 17.43
CA SER A 71 -10.42 -0.46 16.94
C SER A 71 -9.15 -0.71 16.12
N VAL A 72 -8.29 -1.64 16.57
CA VAL A 72 -7.09 -2.05 15.83
C VAL A 72 -7.47 -2.71 14.50
N VAL A 73 -8.47 -3.60 14.48
CA VAL A 73 -8.93 -4.27 13.25
C VAL A 73 -9.48 -3.26 12.24
N VAL A 74 -10.27 -2.28 12.70
CA VAL A 74 -10.81 -1.22 11.86
C VAL A 74 -9.67 -0.38 11.27
N MET A 75 -8.73 0.07 12.11
CA MET A 75 -7.55 0.83 11.65
C MET A 75 -6.74 0.03 10.63
N TRP A 76 -6.55 -1.27 10.86
CA TRP A 76 -5.85 -2.17 9.95
C TRP A 76 -6.56 -2.31 8.60
N SER A 77 -7.89 -2.37 8.61
CA SER A 77 -8.70 -2.46 7.40
C SER A 77 -8.53 -1.21 6.52
N PHE A 78 -8.47 -0.01 7.13
CA PHE A 78 -8.18 1.23 6.39
C PHE A 78 -6.78 1.23 5.78
N PHE A 79 -5.78 0.71 6.51
CA PHE A 79 -4.41 0.58 5.98
C PHE A 79 -4.36 -0.33 4.74
N LEU A 80 -5.03 -1.49 4.77
CA LEU A 80 -5.15 -2.41 3.63
C LEU A 80 -5.88 -1.77 2.46
N ALA A 81 -6.95 -1.01 2.74
CA ALA A 81 -7.69 -0.30 1.71
C ALA A 81 -6.76 0.70 0.99
N SER A 82 -5.98 1.49 1.73
CA SER A 82 -5.07 2.47 1.15
C SER A 82 -3.90 1.85 0.38
N SER A 83 -3.32 0.75 0.89
CA SER A 83 -2.07 0.20 0.36
C SER A 83 -2.28 -0.80 -0.79
N ILE A 84 -3.46 -1.43 -0.88
CA ILE A 84 -3.73 -2.50 -1.84
C ILE A 84 -5.01 -2.23 -2.63
N THR A 85 -6.13 -2.09 -1.91
CA THR A 85 -7.45 -2.08 -2.55
C THR A 85 -7.61 -0.85 -3.44
N ASN A 86 -7.24 0.34 -2.95
CA ASN A 86 -7.36 1.60 -3.68
C ASN A 86 -6.50 1.60 -4.97
N PRO A 87 -5.21 1.25 -4.94
CA PRO A 87 -4.41 1.10 -6.16
C PRO A 87 -5.02 0.11 -7.16
N ILE A 88 -5.45 -1.07 -6.71
CA ILE A 88 -6.04 -2.10 -7.58
C ILE A 88 -7.35 -1.60 -8.22
N VAL A 89 -8.23 -0.99 -7.44
CA VAL A 89 -9.48 -0.41 -7.95
C VAL A 89 -9.21 0.72 -8.94
N LYS A 90 -8.20 1.55 -8.71
CA LYS A 90 -7.79 2.60 -9.66
C LYS A 90 -7.31 2.00 -10.98
N LEU A 91 -6.44 0.99 -10.93
CA LEU A 91 -5.98 0.27 -12.13
C LEU A 91 -7.14 -0.37 -12.90
N SER A 92 -8.09 -1.01 -12.19
CA SER A 92 -9.27 -1.62 -12.79
C SER A 92 -10.17 -0.59 -13.51
N LYS A 93 -10.39 0.59 -12.92
CA LYS A 93 -11.15 1.68 -13.55
C LYS A 93 -10.46 2.14 -14.83
N ILE A 94 -9.15 2.32 -14.81
CA ILE A 94 -8.39 2.75 -15.98
C ILE A 94 -8.46 1.68 -17.07
N ALA A 95 -8.28 0.40 -16.74
CA ALA A 95 -8.42 -0.69 -17.70
C ALA A 95 -9.81 -0.70 -18.38
N THR A 96 -10.85 -0.41 -17.62
CA THR A 96 -12.23 -0.33 -18.14
C THR A 96 -12.42 0.87 -19.08
N SER A 97 -11.83 2.03 -18.75
CA SER A 97 -11.80 3.19 -19.64
C SER A 97 -10.98 2.92 -20.91
N MET A 98 -9.86 2.18 -20.82
CA MET A 98 -9.08 1.74 -21.97
C MET A 98 -9.90 0.85 -22.90
N SER A 99 -10.63 -0.13 -22.35
CA SER A 99 -11.40 -1.09 -23.15
C SER A 99 -12.60 -0.46 -23.87
N THR A 100 -13.03 0.73 -23.45
CA THR A 100 -14.14 1.48 -24.06
C THR A 100 -13.66 2.61 -24.98
N GLY A 101 -12.34 2.82 -25.09
CA GLY A 101 -11.76 3.90 -25.88
C GLY A 101 -11.82 5.28 -25.22
N GLU A 102 -12.28 5.38 -23.96
CA GLU A 102 -12.47 6.64 -23.23
C GLU A 102 -11.31 6.94 -22.26
N LEU A 103 -10.06 6.84 -22.74
CA LEU A 103 -8.87 7.20 -21.98
C LEU A 103 -8.75 8.72 -21.82
N LYS A 104 -9.18 9.26 -20.67
CA LYS A 104 -9.10 10.70 -20.37
C LYS A 104 -7.77 11.14 -19.76
N ASP A 105 -7.21 10.34 -18.85
CA ASP A 105 -5.95 10.62 -18.17
C ASP A 105 -4.91 9.53 -18.45
N PRO A 106 -3.70 9.88 -18.94
CA PRO A 106 -2.79 8.90 -19.51
C PRO A 106 -1.78 8.29 -18.54
N GLU A 107 -1.62 8.83 -17.33
CA GLU A 107 -0.54 8.42 -16.43
C GLU A 107 -1.05 8.03 -15.05
N ILE A 108 -0.69 6.82 -14.63
CA ILE A 108 -0.86 6.37 -13.26
C ILE A 108 0.36 6.82 -12.47
N GLU A 109 0.16 7.73 -11.52
CA GLU A 109 1.18 8.07 -10.53
C GLU A 109 1.64 6.82 -9.78
N LEU A 110 2.96 6.64 -9.66
CA LEU A 110 3.56 5.55 -8.89
C LEU A 110 3.38 5.83 -7.39
N LEU A 111 2.57 5.01 -6.73
CA LEU A 111 2.19 5.19 -5.32
C LEU A 111 2.91 4.21 -4.39
N SER A 112 3.57 3.20 -4.93
CA SER A 112 4.22 2.15 -4.14
C SER A 112 5.57 1.73 -4.69
N ASN A 113 6.44 1.24 -3.80
CA ASN A 113 7.76 0.67 -4.10
C ASN A 113 7.77 -0.84 -3.78
N ASP A 114 6.74 -1.55 -4.25
CA ASP A 114 6.56 -3.00 -4.15
C ASP A 114 5.84 -3.53 -5.41
N GLU A 115 5.26 -4.73 -5.37
CA GLU A 115 4.57 -5.36 -6.51
C GLU A 115 3.42 -4.52 -7.04
N ILE A 116 2.77 -3.70 -6.19
CA ILE A 116 1.75 -2.76 -6.66
C ILE A 116 2.39 -1.67 -7.52
N GLY A 117 3.57 -1.18 -7.14
CA GLY A 117 4.34 -0.21 -7.93
C GLY A 117 4.88 -0.79 -9.24
N GLU A 118 5.34 -2.04 -9.20
CA GLU A 118 5.76 -2.76 -10.41
C GLU A 118 4.57 -2.97 -11.36
N LEU A 119 3.41 -3.33 -10.82
CA LEU A 119 2.17 -3.44 -11.58
C LEU A 119 1.76 -2.10 -12.19
N GLN A 120 1.81 -1.00 -11.43
CA GLN A 120 1.56 0.35 -11.95
C GLN A 120 2.52 0.71 -13.10
N THR A 121 3.80 0.34 -12.97
CA THR A 121 4.81 0.56 -14.02
C THR A 121 4.49 -0.22 -15.29
N ALA A 122 4.17 -1.51 -15.17
CA ALA A 122 3.78 -2.34 -16.31
C ALA A 122 2.50 -1.81 -16.98
N PHE A 123 1.53 -1.35 -16.18
CA PHE A 123 0.28 -0.79 -16.67
C PHE A 123 0.50 0.52 -17.43
N ASN A 124 1.37 1.41 -16.94
CA ASN A 124 1.75 2.64 -17.64
C ASN A 124 2.38 2.34 -19.02
N ARG A 125 3.22 1.30 -19.12
CA ARG A 125 3.79 0.88 -20.42
C ARG A 125 2.70 0.45 -21.40
N MET A 126 1.71 -0.31 -20.94
CA MET A 126 0.57 -0.73 -21.75
C MET A 126 -0.28 0.46 -22.21
N ILE A 127 -0.55 1.43 -21.33
CA ILE A 127 -1.25 2.67 -21.72
C ILE A 127 -0.48 3.39 -22.83
N ASN A 128 0.84 3.53 -22.68
CA ASN A 128 1.66 4.20 -23.69
C ASN A 128 1.63 3.47 -25.04
N THR A 129 1.73 2.13 -25.04
CA THR A 129 1.60 1.31 -26.26
C THR A 129 0.22 1.49 -26.92
N TYR A 130 -0.85 1.47 -26.14
CA TYR A 130 -2.21 1.70 -26.66
C TYR A 130 -2.32 3.07 -27.33
N ARG A 131 -1.74 4.13 -26.72
CA ARG A 131 -1.77 5.48 -27.29
C ARG A 131 -1.05 5.56 -28.63
N ILE A 132 0.13 4.96 -28.73
CA ILE A 132 0.88 4.92 -29.99
C ILE A 132 0.06 4.23 -31.08
N LEU A 133 -0.62 3.13 -30.74
CA LEU A 133 -1.47 2.41 -31.70
C LEU A 133 -2.70 3.24 -32.11
N ASP A 134 -3.35 3.91 -31.16
CA ASP A 134 -4.49 4.80 -31.43
C ASP A 134 -4.09 5.98 -32.32
N THR A 135 -2.94 6.61 -32.09
CA THR A 135 -2.45 7.70 -32.95
C THR A 135 -2.13 7.24 -34.36
N LEU A 136 -1.49 6.07 -34.53
CA LEU A 136 -1.20 5.52 -35.86
C LEU A 136 -2.48 5.18 -36.62
N SER A 137 -3.48 4.62 -35.92
CA SER A 137 -4.76 4.29 -36.54
C SER A 137 -5.55 5.53 -37.00
N LYS A 138 -5.29 6.71 -36.43
CA LYS A 138 -5.92 7.96 -36.86
C LYS A 138 -5.21 8.56 -38.07
N GLU A 139 -3.89 8.47 -38.13
CA GLU A 139 -3.09 8.93 -39.29
C GLU A 139 -3.38 8.11 -40.55
N ASP A 140 -3.58 6.78 -40.45
CA ASP A 140 -3.91 5.92 -41.60
C ASP A 140 -5.33 6.17 -42.18
N ASN A 141 -6.20 6.87 -41.45
CA ASN A 141 -7.58 7.16 -41.86
C ASN A 141 -7.76 8.59 -42.42
N GLU A 142 -6.69 9.37 -42.54
CA GLU A 142 -6.62 10.68 -43.22
C GLU A 142 -5.89 10.57 -44.57
#